data_AF-A0A8T0WSG1-F1
#
_entry.id   AF-A0A8T0WSG1-F1
#
_cell.length_a   1.000
_cell.length_b   1.000
_cell.length_c   1.000
_cell.angle_alpha   90.00
_cell.angle_beta   90.00
_cell.angle_gamma   90.00
#
_symmetry.space_group_name_H-M   'P 1'
#
loop_
_entity.id
_entity.type
_entity.pdbx_description
1 polymer ?
#
loop_
_entity_poly.entity_id
_entity_poly.type
_entity_poly.pdbx_seq_one_letter_code
_entity_poly.pdbx_strand_id
1 'polypeptide(L)'
;MVIGINTAFSSRKRRDSIRYTWMPQGEKRKKLEEEKGIIIRFVIGHSAISGGIVDRAIEAEDRKHGDFMRIDHVEGYLALSGKTKTYFATAVSLWDADFYVKVDDDVHVNIATLGQILSRLALKPRVYIGCMKSGPVLSEKGVRYYEPEHWKFGESGNKYFRHATGQLYAISKDLATYISINKHILHKYINEDVSLGSWFIGLDVEHIDDKRLCCGTPPDCEWKAQAGNICAASFDWRCSGICNSEGRIWEVHNKCAEGEKALWNATF
;
A
#
# COMPACT_ATOMS: atom_id res chain seq x y z
N MET A 1 -9.62 -1.29 -10.03
CA MET A 1 -8.43 -1.54 -9.17
C MET A 1 -8.86 -1.82 -7.74
N VAL A 2 -8.06 -2.57 -6.97
CA VAL A 2 -8.30 -2.83 -5.53
C VAL A 2 -7.18 -2.18 -4.71
N ILE A 3 -7.54 -1.36 -3.73
CA ILE A 3 -6.61 -0.66 -2.83
C ILE A 3 -6.75 -1.23 -1.42
N GLY A 4 -5.67 -1.84 -0.94
CA GLY A 4 -5.55 -2.38 0.41
C GLY A 4 -4.69 -1.47 1.27
N ILE A 5 -5.30 -0.88 2.29
CA ILE A 5 -4.63 -0.03 3.27
C ILE A 5 -4.17 -0.92 4.42
N ASN A 6 -2.87 -1.27 4.46
CA ASN A 6 -2.31 -2.04 5.55
C ASN A 6 -2.36 -1.21 6.85
N THR A 7 -3.06 -1.73 7.85
CA THR A 7 -3.24 -1.08 9.16
C THR A 7 -2.95 -2.04 10.31
N ALA A 8 -3.04 -1.60 11.56
CA ALA A 8 -2.87 -2.44 12.74
C ALA A 8 -3.97 -2.17 13.78
N PHE A 9 -4.09 -3.03 14.80
CA PHE A 9 -5.06 -2.85 15.88
C PHE A 9 -4.94 -1.48 16.57
N SER A 10 -3.71 -1.01 16.79
CA SER A 10 -3.41 0.27 17.42
C SER A 10 -3.69 1.49 16.53
N SER A 11 -3.86 1.31 15.21
CA SER A 11 -3.95 2.40 14.23
C SER A 11 -5.35 3.01 14.08
N ARG A 12 -6.23 2.90 15.10
CA ARG A 12 -7.61 3.40 14.99
C ARG A 12 -7.69 4.87 14.54
N LYS A 13 -6.89 5.74 15.16
CA LYS A 13 -6.88 7.18 14.84
C LYS A 13 -6.43 7.46 13.41
N ARG A 14 -5.48 6.67 12.89
CA ARG A 14 -5.01 6.77 11.50
C ARG A 14 -6.09 6.35 10.49
N ARG A 15 -6.82 5.27 10.78
CA ARG A 15 -7.97 4.87 9.94
C ARG A 15 -9.04 5.94 9.91
N ASP A 16 -9.37 6.51 11.07
CA ASP A 16 -10.34 7.61 11.14
C ASP A 16 -9.83 8.83 10.36
N SER A 17 -8.54 9.20 10.47
CA SER A 17 -8.01 10.34 9.72
C SER A 17 -8.00 10.12 8.20
N ILE A 18 -7.75 8.89 7.72
CA ILE A 18 -7.91 8.50 6.31
C ILE A 18 -9.37 8.64 5.85
N ARG A 19 -10.33 8.14 6.65
CA ARG A 19 -11.77 8.26 6.37
C ARG A 19 -12.24 9.71 6.29
N TYR A 20 -11.68 10.59 7.13
CA TYR A 20 -12.00 12.02 7.12
C TYR A 20 -11.24 12.82 6.06
N THR A 21 -10.33 12.19 5.31
CA THR A 21 -9.58 12.82 4.22
C THR A 21 -9.90 12.18 2.88
N TRP A 22 -9.02 11.30 2.40
CA TRP A 22 -8.99 10.90 1.01
C TRP A 22 -9.83 9.65 0.72
N MET A 23 -10.26 8.89 1.73
CA MET A 23 -11.06 7.69 1.53
C MET A 23 -12.56 8.00 1.62
N PRO A 24 -13.34 7.82 0.53
CA PRO A 24 -14.79 7.95 0.59
C PRO A 24 -15.42 6.95 1.58
N GLN A 25 -16.50 7.38 2.24
CA GLN A 25 -17.23 6.60 3.25
C GLN A 25 -18.67 6.30 2.82
N GLY A 26 -19.28 5.28 3.43
CA GLY A 26 -20.69 4.94 3.26
C GLY A 26 -21.11 4.82 1.79
N GLU A 27 -22.19 5.50 1.41
CA GLU A 27 -22.74 5.49 0.04
C GLU A 27 -21.75 6.02 -1.00
N LYS A 28 -20.88 6.98 -0.66
CA LYS A 28 -19.83 7.42 -1.60
C LYS A 28 -18.85 6.31 -1.91
N ARG A 29 -18.50 5.48 -0.93
CA ARG A 29 -17.61 4.32 -1.14
C ARG A 29 -18.28 3.27 -2.02
N LYS A 30 -19.55 2.93 -1.75
CA LYS A 30 -20.31 2.00 -2.59
C LYS A 30 -20.43 2.48 -4.03
N LYS A 31 -20.76 3.76 -4.21
CA LYS A 31 -20.81 4.40 -5.54
C LYS A 31 -19.47 4.31 -6.27
N LEU A 32 -18.35 4.48 -5.56
CA LEU A 32 -17.02 4.33 -6.14
C LEU A 32 -16.76 2.89 -6.62
N GLU A 33 -17.21 1.90 -5.85
CA GLU A 33 -17.09 0.48 -6.22
C GLU A 33 -17.93 0.13 -7.45
N GLU A 34 -19.20 0.57 -7.47
CA GLU A 34 -20.17 0.27 -8.51
C GLU A 34 -19.90 1.01 -9.82
N GLU A 35 -19.61 2.32 -9.75
CA GLU A 35 -19.49 3.17 -10.95
C GLU A 35 -18.07 3.24 -11.51
N LYS A 36 -17.04 3.05 -10.66
CA LYS A 36 -15.62 3.19 -11.07
C LYS A 36 -14.82 1.89 -10.97
N GLY A 37 -15.38 0.83 -10.39
CA GLY A 37 -14.64 -0.42 -10.18
C GLY A 37 -13.42 -0.25 -9.27
N ILE A 38 -13.48 0.72 -8.33
CA ILE A 38 -12.40 1.00 -7.37
C ILE A 38 -12.86 0.54 -5.99
N ILE A 39 -12.18 -0.49 -5.47
CA ILE A 39 -12.45 -1.05 -4.15
C ILE A 39 -11.37 -0.57 -3.20
N ILE A 40 -11.75 -0.06 -2.04
CA ILE A 40 -10.81 0.41 -1.01
C ILE A 40 -11.16 -0.24 0.33
N ARG A 41 -10.20 -0.93 0.94
CA ARG A 41 -10.39 -1.61 2.22
C ARG A 41 -9.20 -1.41 3.14
N PHE A 42 -9.46 -1.25 4.43
CA PHE A 42 -8.44 -1.42 5.46
C PHE A 42 -8.14 -2.91 5.64
N VAL A 43 -6.90 -3.31 5.39
CA VAL A 43 -6.47 -4.71 5.48
C VAL A 43 -6.01 -5.00 6.89
N ILE A 44 -6.68 -5.94 7.55
CA ILE A 44 -6.37 -6.30 8.94
C ILE A 44 -6.47 -7.81 9.14
N GLY A 45 -5.49 -8.37 9.84
CA GLY A 45 -5.51 -9.75 10.29
C GLY A 45 -6.35 -9.93 11.56
N HIS A 46 -6.07 -11.00 12.27
CA HIS A 46 -6.68 -11.31 13.56
C HIS A 46 -5.61 -11.41 14.65
N SER A 47 -6.03 -11.29 15.90
CA SER A 47 -5.11 -11.50 17.02
C SER A 47 -4.75 -12.99 17.15
N ALA A 48 -3.66 -13.30 17.85
CA ALA A 48 -3.28 -14.68 18.14
C ALA A 48 -4.30 -15.41 19.03
N ILE A 49 -5.06 -14.66 19.85
CA ILE A 49 -6.09 -15.18 20.75
C ILE A 49 -7.45 -14.67 20.28
N SER A 50 -8.13 -15.50 19.50
CA SER A 50 -9.44 -15.17 18.93
C SER A 50 -10.43 -14.69 19.99
N GLY A 51 -11.18 -13.63 19.67
CA GLY A 51 -12.23 -13.08 20.53
C GLY A 51 -11.71 -12.13 21.62
N GLY A 52 -10.44 -11.74 21.55
CA GLY A 52 -9.84 -10.77 22.46
C GLY A 52 -10.47 -9.37 22.38
N ILE A 53 -10.05 -8.47 23.27
CA ILE A 53 -10.53 -7.07 23.30
C ILE A 53 -10.25 -6.37 21.97
N VAL A 54 -9.08 -6.62 21.36
CA VAL A 54 -8.69 -6.02 20.08
C VAL A 54 -9.57 -6.51 18.93
N ASP A 55 -9.92 -7.80 18.88
CA ASP A 55 -10.78 -8.35 17.83
C ASP A 55 -12.20 -7.78 17.94
N ARG A 56 -12.75 -7.70 19.17
CA ARG A 56 -14.06 -7.09 19.41
C ARG A 56 -14.10 -5.59 19.05
N ALA A 57 -13.00 -4.87 19.26
CA ALA A 57 -12.90 -3.47 18.85
C ALA A 57 -12.93 -3.32 17.32
N ILE A 58 -12.24 -4.21 16.60
CA ILE A 58 -12.30 -4.26 15.13
C ILE A 58 -13.69 -4.64 14.64
N GLU A 59 -14.35 -5.61 15.26
CA GLU A 59 -15.74 -5.97 14.90
C GLU A 59 -16.74 -4.84 15.13
N ALA A 60 -16.58 -4.07 16.21
CA ALA A 60 -17.40 -2.90 16.44
C ALA A 60 -17.16 -1.80 15.39
N GLU A 61 -15.90 -1.60 14.98
CA GLU A 61 -15.55 -0.67 13.91
C GLU A 61 -16.08 -1.11 12.55
N ASP A 62 -15.93 -2.39 12.23
CA ASP A 62 -16.36 -2.98 10.96
C ASP A 62 -17.88 -2.92 10.82
N ARG A 63 -18.64 -3.21 11.89
CA ARG A 63 -20.10 -3.02 11.89
C ARG A 63 -20.52 -1.57 11.64
N LYS A 64 -19.70 -0.60 12.03
CA LYS A 64 -19.99 0.83 11.84
C LYS A 64 -19.68 1.30 10.42
N HIS A 65 -18.56 0.87 9.86
CA HIS A 65 -18.00 1.45 8.63
C HIS A 65 -18.02 0.50 7.41
N GLY A 66 -17.99 -0.81 7.65
CA GLY A 66 -18.03 -1.88 6.66
C GLY A 66 -16.86 -1.85 5.67
N ASP A 67 -15.73 -1.28 6.08
CA ASP A 67 -14.61 -0.92 5.22
C ASP A 67 -13.33 -1.70 5.49
N PHE A 68 -13.42 -2.78 6.27
CA PHE A 68 -12.31 -3.71 6.42
C PHE A 68 -12.31 -4.83 5.39
N MET A 69 -11.11 -5.31 5.12
CA MET A 69 -10.84 -6.63 4.56
C MET A 69 -10.12 -7.42 5.65
N ARG A 70 -10.86 -8.32 6.31
CA ARG A 70 -10.28 -9.24 7.29
C ARG A 70 -9.58 -10.38 6.57
N ILE A 71 -8.33 -10.63 6.92
CA ILE A 71 -7.50 -11.69 6.32
C ILE A 71 -7.08 -12.74 7.35
N ASP A 72 -6.88 -13.97 6.87
CA ASP A 72 -6.35 -15.07 7.68
C ASP A 72 -4.84 -14.90 7.87
N HIS A 73 -4.49 -14.05 8.83
CA HIS A 73 -3.13 -13.68 9.18
C HIS A 73 -3.11 -13.23 10.65
N VAL A 74 -2.23 -13.85 11.45
CA VAL A 74 -1.98 -13.40 12.82
C VAL A 74 -1.17 -12.10 12.76
N GLU A 75 -1.74 -11.00 13.23
CA GLU A 75 -1.06 -9.71 13.31
C GLU A 75 0.15 -9.76 14.25
N GLY A 76 1.26 -9.16 13.82
CA GLY A 76 2.49 -9.10 14.60
C GLY A 76 3.51 -8.16 13.96
N TYR A 77 4.43 -7.62 14.78
CA TYR A 77 5.40 -6.61 14.36
C TYR A 77 6.30 -7.06 13.19
N LEU A 78 6.73 -8.33 13.19
CA LEU A 78 7.58 -8.92 12.14
C LEU A 78 6.78 -9.71 11.09
N ALA A 79 5.46 -9.55 11.06
CA ALA A 79 4.58 -10.35 10.22
C ALA A 79 4.16 -9.65 8.92
N LEU A 80 4.60 -8.41 8.67
CA LEU A 80 4.18 -7.57 7.54
C LEU A 80 4.35 -8.24 6.17
N SER A 81 5.49 -8.87 5.89
CA SER A 81 5.71 -9.60 4.63
C SER A 81 4.71 -10.73 4.44
N GLY A 82 4.30 -11.39 5.53
CA GLY A 82 3.25 -12.39 5.54
C GLY A 82 1.87 -11.77 5.29
N LYS A 83 1.59 -10.65 5.94
CA LYS A 83 0.34 -9.90 5.78
C LYS A 83 0.12 -9.48 4.33
N THR A 84 1.13 -8.90 3.71
CA THR A 84 1.08 -8.46 2.31
C THR A 84 0.90 -9.61 1.34
N LYS A 85 1.57 -10.74 1.58
CA LYS A 85 1.34 -11.96 0.80
C LYS A 85 -0.11 -12.44 0.91
N THR A 86 -0.66 -12.53 2.13
CA THR A 86 -2.05 -12.92 2.36
C THR A 86 -3.01 -11.91 1.74
N TYR A 87 -2.74 -10.61 1.85
CA TYR A 87 -3.55 -9.55 1.24
C TYR A 87 -3.71 -9.77 -0.27
N PHE A 88 -2.62 -9.86 -1.02
CA PHE A 88 -2.70 -10.04 -2.48
C PHE A 88 -3.39 -11.34 -2.85
N ALA A 89 -3.07 -12.44 -2.16
CA ALA A 89 -3.69 -13.73 -2.40
C ALA A 89 -5.21 -13.72 -2.17
N THR A 90 -5.67 -13.05 -1.10
CA THR A 90 -7.09 -12.92 -0.80
C THR A 90 -7.76 -11.92 -1.75
N ALA A 91 -7.14 -10.77 -2.04
CA ALA A 91 -7.73 -9.72 -2.85
C ALA A 91 -8.02 -10.21 -4.29
N VAL A 92 -7.07 -10.93 -4.91
CA VAL A 92 -7.25 -11.50 -6.25
C VAL A 92 -8.31 -12.60 -6.29
N SER A 93 -8.60 -13.25 -5.14
CA SER A 93 -9.66 -14.26 -5.04
C SER A 93 -11.06 -13.65 -4.87
N LEU A 94 -11.16 -12.42 -4.35
CA LEU A 94 -12.42 -11.76 -4.07
C LEU A 94 -12.88 -10.83 -5.19
N TRP A 95 -11.94 -10.18 -5.86
CA TRP A 95 -12.24 -9.14 -6.85
C TRP A 95 -11.40 -9.32 -8.08
N ASP A 96 -12.05 -9.29 -9.25
CA ASP A 96 -11.37 -9.22 -10.53
C ASP A 96 -11.02 -7.76 -10.86
N ALA A 97 -9.73 -7.42 -10.85
CA ALA A 97 -9.25 -6.08 -11.16
C ALA A 97 -7.90 -6.13 -11.90
N ASP A 98 -7.64 -5.15 -12.77
CA ASP A 98 -6.38 -5.07 -13.51
C ASP A 98 -5.17 -4.86 -12.60
N PHE A 99 -5.36 -4.11 -11.51
CA PHE A 99 -4.33 -3.77 -10.53
C PHE A 99 -4.80 -3.94 -9.09
N TYR A 100 -3.87 -4.43 -8.27
CA TYR A 100 -3.96 -4.53 -6.83
C TYR A 100 -2.88 -3.65 -6.21
N VAL A 101 -3.30 -2.74 -5.33
CA VAL A 101 -2.48 -1.70 -4.72
C VAL A 101 -2.34 -2.00 -3.24
N LYS A 102 -1.14 -1.86 -2.71
CA LYS A 102 -0.90 -1.80 -1.27
C LYS A 102 -0.53 -0.37 -0.90
N VAL A 103 -1.08 0.12 0.21
CA VAL A 103 -0.74 1.42 0.79
C VAL A 103 -0.62 1.32 2.31
N ASP A 104 0.26 2.08 2.94
CA ASP A 104 0.35 2.20 4.39
C ASP A 104 -0.71 3.18 4.96
N ASP A 105 -1.13 2.96 6.21
CA ASP A 105 -2.15 3.79 6.88
C ASP A 105 -1.68 5.18 7.34
N ASP A 106 -0.47 5.58 6.98
CA ASP A 106 0.09 6.90 7.19
C ASP A 106 0.49 7.59 5.87
N VAL A 107 -0.15 7.25 4.76
CA VAL A 107 0.07 7.87 3.43
C VAL A 107 -1.17 8.64 2.98
N HIS A 108 -0.97 9.81 2.36
CA HIS A 108 -2.03 10.53 1.65
C HIS A 108 -2.07 10.07 0.19
N VAL A 109 -3.27 9.78 -0.32
CA VAL A 109 -3.48 9.26 -1.68
C VAL A 109 -4.46 10.13 -2.45
N ASN A 110 -4.10 10.45 -3.70
CA ASN A 110 -4.99 11.05 -4.68
C ASN A 110 -5.52 9.93 -5.61
N ILE A 111 -6.74 9.45 -5.34
CA ILE A 111 -7.29 8.21 -5.94
C ILE A 111 -7.47 8.36 -7.46
N ALA A 112 -7.94 9.52 -7.94
CA ALA A 112 -8.15 9.74 -9.36
C ALA A 112 -6.81 9.74 -10.12
N THR A 113 -5.82 10.43 -9.55
CA THR A 113 -4.45 10.47 -10.08
C THR A 113 -3.85 9.07 -10.12
N LEU A 114 -3.97 8.29 -9.04
CA LEU A 114 -3.52 6.89 -9.01
C LEU A 114 -4.23 6.05 -10.07
N GLY A 115 -5.56 6.15 -10.18
CA GLY A 115 -6.34 5.41 -11.17
C GLY A 115 -5.94 5.75 -12.61
N GLN A 116 -5.68 7.02 -12.92
CA GLN A 116 -5.22 7.45 -14.25
C GLN A 116 -3.81 6.95 -14.59
N ILE A 117 -2.94 6.82 -13.59
CA ILE A 117 -1.61 6.21 -13.79
C ILE A 117 -1.78 4.74 -14.16
N LEU A 118 -2.58 4.01 -13.38
CA LEU A 118 -2.74 2.56 -13.55
C LEU A 118 -3.54 2.19 -14.80
N SER A 119 -4.56 2.97 -15.19
CA SER A 119 -5.37 2.67 -16.38
C SER A 119 -4.55 2.68 -17.67
N ARG A 120 -3.55 3.56 -17.78
CA ARG A 120 -2.61 3.60 -18.92
C ARG A 120 -1.76 2.34 -19.04
N LEU A 121 -1.72 1.52 -17.99
CA LEU A 121 -0.93 0.30 -17.89
C LEU A 121 -1.81 -0.95 -17.91
N ALA A 122 -3.14 -0.83 -17.99
CA ALA A 122 -4.08 -1.94 -17.88
C ALA A 122 -3.86 -3.05 -18.93
N LEU A 123 -3.40 -2.69 -20.14
CA LEU A 123 -3.13 -3.64 -21.22
C LEU A 123 -1.72 -4.26 -21.15
N LYS A 124 -0.87 -3.81 -20.22
CA LYS A 124 0.49 -4.33 -20.07
C LYS A 124 0.47 -5.54 -19.12
N PRO A 125 1.01 -6.71 -19.54
CA PRO A 125 1.17 -7.83 -18.64
C PRO A 125 2.31 -7.58 -17.65
N ARG A 126 2.24 -8.21 -16.47
CA ARG A 126 3.30 -8.33 -15.46
C ARG A 126 3.92 -6.99 -15.08
N VAL A 127 3.09 -6.03 -14.70
CA VAL A 127 3.52 -4.72 -14.24
C VAL A 127 3.70 -4.70 -12.73
N TYR A 128 4.88 -4.30 -12.30
CA TYR A 128 5.17 -3.90 -10.92
C TYR A 128 5.55 -2.42 -10.91
N ILE A 129 4.67 -1.58 -10.38
CA ILE A 129 4.84 -0.12 -10.37
C ILE A 129 4.92 0.42 -8.95
N GLY A 130 5.81 1.37 -8.76
CA GLY A 130 5.97 2.11 -7.52
C GLY A 130 7.07 3.14 -7.64
N CYS A 131 7.43 3.76 -6.53
CA CYS A 131 8.65 4.56 -6.48
C CYS A 131 9.84 3.64 -6.24
N MET A 132 10.55 3.31 -7.31
CA MET A 132 11.62 2.32 -7.26
C MET A 132 12.85 2.89 -6.56
N LYS A 133 13.41 2.12 -5.63
CA LYS A 133 14.59 2.44 -4.83
C LYS A 133 15.55 1.24 -4.77
N SER A 134 16.78 1.53 -4.36
CA SER A 134 17.77 0.56 -3.92
C SER A 134 18.57 1.22 -2.80
N GLY A 135 18.80 0.49 -1.71
CA GLY A 135 19.42 0.99 -0.49
C GLY A 135 20.31 -0.07 0.15
N PRO A 136 21.15 0.32 1.12
CA PRO A 136 22.07 -0.61 1.77
C PRO A 136 21.30 -1.77 2.41
N VAL A 137 21.85 -2.98 2.30
CA VAL A 137 21.34 -4.14 3.04
C VAL A 137 21.60 -3.92 4.52
N LEU A 138 20.56 -4.05 5.35
CA LEU A 138 20.63 -3.79 6.79
C LEU A 138 21.19 -5.01 7.51
N SER A 139 22.51 -5.17 7.47
CA SER A 139 23.25 -6.34 7.99
C SER A 139 23.78 -6.17 9.43
N GLU A 140 23.66 -4.98 10.01
CA GLU A 140 24.11 -4.71 11.37
C GLU A 140 23.07 -5.12 12.41
N LYS A 141 23.45 -5.96 13.39
CA LYS A 141 22.54 -6.32 14.49
C LYS A 141 22.19 -5.08 15.32
N GLY A 142 20.93 -4.97 15.72
CA GLY A 142 20.45 -3.89 16.59
C GLY A 142 19.91 -2.67 15.83
N VAL A 143 20.12 -2.56 14.52
CA VAL A 143 19.43 -1.55 13.71
C VAL A 143 17.99 -1.98 13.44
N ARG A 144 17.08 -0.99 13.33
CA ARG A 144 15.71 -1.24 12.91
C ARG A 144 15.73 -1.92 11.54
N TYR A 145 14.95 -2.98 11.39
CA TYR A 145 14.88 -3.79 10.17
C TYR A 145 16.17 -4.54 9.79
N TYR A 146 17.02 -4.85 10.76
CA TYR A 146 18.11 -5.83 10.58
C TYR A 146 17.60 -7.08 9.87
N GLU A 147 18.28 -7.50 8.80
CA GLU A 147 17.96 -8.67 7.99
C GLU A 147 18.88 -9.84 8.39
N PRO A 148 18.38 -10.86 9.11
CA PRO A 148 19.16 -12.03 9.52
C PRO A 148 19.77 -12.78 8.33
N GLU A 149 19.07 -12.78 7.19
CA GLU A 149 19.50 -13.46 5.97
C GLU A 149 20.19 -12.50 4.98
N HIS A 150 20.81 -11.42 5.48
CA HIS A 150 21.47 -10.40 4.67
C HIS A 150 22.54 -10.98 3.71
N TRP A 151 23.16 -12.10 4.08
CA TRP A 151 24.15 -12.81 3.27
C TRP A 151 23.61 -13.28 1.90
N LYS A 152 22.28 -13.43 1.75
CA LYS A 152 21.65 -13.77 0.46
C LYS A 152 21.67 -12.63 -0.56
N PHE A 153 21.93 -11.40 -0.12
CA PHE A 153 22.03 -10.23 -0.99
C PHE A 153 23.47 -9.97 -1.47
N GLY A 154 24.37 -10.92 -1.24
CA GLY A 154 25.76 -10.91 -1.65
C GLY A 154 26.70 -10.42 -0.54
N GLU A 155 27.72 -9.66 -0.93
CA GLU A 155 28.82 -9.28 -0.05
C GLU A 155 28.51 -8.05 0.83
N SER A 156 29.39 -7.80 1.80
CA SER A 156 29.30 -6.61 2.64
C SER A 156 29.35 -5.34 1.79
N GLY A 157 28.46 -4.39 2.08
CA GLY A 157 28.31 -3.16 1.29
C GLY A 157 27.34 -3.26 0.11
N ASN A 158 26.82 -4.46 -0.20
CA ASN A 158 25.79 -4.61 -1.22
C ASN A 158 24.50 -3.87 -0.84
N LYS A 159 23.76 -3.52 -1.89
CA LYS A 159 22.44 -2.93 -1.80
C LYS A 159 21.38 -3.98 -2.10
N TYR A 160 20.19 -3.80 -1.55
CA TYR A 160 19.02 -4.52 -2.03
C TYR A 160 18.85 -4.30 -3.53
N PHE A 161 18.36 -5.32 -4.24
CA PHE A 161 17.91 -5.18 -5.62
C PHE A 161 16.87 -4.07 -5.73
N ARG A 162 16.64 -3.57 -6.95
CA ARG A 162 15.69 -2.47 -7.16
C ARG A 162 14.26 -2.96 -6.89
N HIS A 163 13.57 -2.29 -5.99
CA HIS A 163 12.19 -2.58 -5.58
C HIS A 163 11.43 -1.29 -5.31
N ALA A 164 10.10 -1.32 -5.36
CA ALA A 164 9.26 -0.19 -4.98
C ALA A 164 9.33 0.07 -3.47
N THR A 165 9.24 1.33 -3.05
CA THR A 165 9.14 1.66 -1.63
C THR A 165 7.82 1.16 -1.01
N GLY A 166 7.88 0.73 0.26
CA GLY A 166 6.73 0.13 0.94
C GLY A 166 5.48 1.01 1.09
N GLN A 167 5.59 2.34 1.07
CA GLN A 167 4.47 3.24 1.36
C GLN A 167 3.30 3.07 0.39
N LEU A 168 3.60 2.92 -0.91
CA LEU A 168 2.60 2.63 -1.94
C LEU A 168 3.25 1.97 -3.15
N TYR A 169 2.65 0.86 -3.60
CA TYR A 169 2.98 0.22 -4.87
C TYR A 169 1.77 -0.54 -5.40
N ALA A 170 1.79 -0.85 -6.70
CA ALA A 170 0.76 -1.64 -7.35
C ALA A 170 1.36 -2.76 -8.19
N ILE A 171 0.64 -3.86 -8.28
CA ILE A 171 0.98 -5.00 -9.13
C ILE A 171 -0.23 -5.35 -10.01
N SER A 172 0.04 -5.79 -11.23
CA SER A 172 -0.99 -6.27 -12.14
C SER A 172 -1.62 -7.58 -11.66
N LYS A 173 -2.79 -7.91 -12.22
CA LYS A 173 -3.56 -9.13 -11.89
C LYS A 173 -2.76 -10.42 -11.97
N ASP A 174 -1.92 -10.57 -12.99
CA ASP A 174 -1.10 -11.77 -13.17
C ASP A 174 -0.03 -11.93 -12.08
N LEU A 175 0.58 -10.84 -11.59
CA LEU A 175 1.51 -10.89 -10.46
C LEU A 175 0.80 -11.17 -9.14
N ALA A 176 -0.39 -10.59 -8.93
CA ALA A 176 -1.22 -10.92 -7.76
C ALA A 176 -1.65 -12.41 -7.79
N THR A 177 -1.99 -12.92 -8.98
CA THR A 177 -2.33 -14.34 -9.20
C THR A 177 -1.12 -15.23 -8.95
N TYR A 178 0.07 -14.85 -9.44
CA TYR A 178 1.33 -15.55 -9.17
C TYR A 178 1.60 -15.65 -7.66
N ILE A 179 1.40 -14.55 -6.92
CA ILE A 179 1.51 -14.56 -5.46
C ILE A 179 0.53 -15.55 -4.84
N SER A 180 -0.74 -15.52 -5.26
CA SER A 180 -1.78 -16.40 -4.73
C SER A 180 -1.44 -17.88 -4.90
N ILE A 181 -1.03 -18.27 -6.11
CA ILE A 181 -0.67 -19.66 -6.46
C ILE A 181 0.57 -20.11 -5.69
N ASN A 182 1.61 -19.27 -5.63
CA ASN A 182 2.92 -19.64 -5.09
C ASN A 182 3.11 -19.28 -3.62
N LYS A 183 2.07 -18.79 -2.92
CA LYS A 183 2.17 -18.19 -1.58
C LYS A 183 2.91 -19.06 -0.55
N HIS A 184 2.90 -20.38 -0.69
CA HIS A 184 3.53 -21.31 0.25
C HIS A 184 5.05 -21.39 0.10
N ILE A 185 5.61 -21.07 -1.07
CA ILE A 185 7.06 -21.06 -1.34
C ILE A 185 7.66 -19.65 -1.36
N LEU A 186 6.82 -18.60 -1.42
CA LEU A 186 7.32 -17.22 -1.40
C LEU A 186 8.00 -16.89 -0.07
N HIS A 187 9.30 -16.67 -0.17
CA HIS A 187 10.18 -16.33 0.95
C HIS A 187 9.84 -14.94 1.51
N LYS A 188 10.09 -14.73 2.81
CA LYS A 188 9.77 -13.48 3.49
C LYS A 188 11.03 -12.96 4.15
N TYR A 189 11.48 -11.80 3.71
CA TYR A 189 12.49 -11.00 4.38
C TYR A 189 11.84 -10.10 5.44
N ILE A 190 12.64 -9.49 6.31
CA ILE A 190 12.17 -8.60 7.38
C ILE A 190 11.49 -7.36 6.80
N ASN A 191 12.04 -6.83 5.71
CA ASN A 191 11.42 -5.73 4.98
C ASN A 191 10.37 -6.27 4.01
N GLU A 192 9.14 -5.79 4.15
CA GLU A 192 8.00 -6.22 3.32
C GLU A 192 8.19 -5.86 1.84
N ASP A 193 8.72 -4.67 1.57
CA ASP A 193 8.90 -4.15 0.23
C ASP A 193 10.04 -4.86 -0.51
N VAL A 194 11.10 -5.20 0.22
CA VAL A 194 12.14 -6.12 -0.24
C VAL A 194 11.55 -7.51 -0.50
N SER A 195 10.70 -8.03 0.39
CA SER A 195 10.06 -9.34 0.18
C SER A 195 9.29 -9.38 -1.14
N LEU A 196 8.43 -8.39 -1.37
CA LEU A 196 7.65 -8.30 -2.60
C LEU A 196 8.55 -8.24 -3.84
N GLY A 197 9.55 -7.36 -3.86
CA GLY A 197 10.44 -7.24 -5.03
C GLY A 197 11.23 -8.53 -5.29
N SER A 198 11.58 -9.30 -4.26
CA SER A 198 12.28 -10.58 -4.43
C SER A 198 11.43 -11.63 -5.15
N TRP A 199 10.11 -11.55 -5.04
CA TRP A 199 9.20 -12.49 -5.69
C TRP A 199 9.16 -12.30 -7.21
N PHE A 200 9.59 -11.12 -7.68
CA PHE A 200 9.50 -10.71 -9.08
C PHE A 200 10.84 -10.62 -9.81
N ILE A 201 11.96 -10.56 -9.09
CA ILE A 201 13.29 -10.39 -9.70
C ILE A 201 13.69 -11.52 -10.67
N GLY A 202 13.20 -12.74 -10.44
CA GLY A 202 13.44 -13.88 -11.32
C GLY A 202 12.39 -14.06 -12.43
N LEU A 203 11.43 -13.14 -12.53
CA LEU A 203 10.32 -13.18 -13.48
C LEU A 203 10.51 -12.11 -14.57
N ASP A 204 9.90 -12.30 -15.73
CA ASP A 204 9.81 -11.30 -16.79
C ASP A 204 8.78 -10.21 -16.45
N VAL A 205 9.14 -9.33 -15.50
CA VAL A 205 8.27 -8.29 -14.92
C VAL A 205 8.72 -6.90 -15.35
N GLU A 206 7.79 -6.10 -15.85
CA GLU A 206 8.02 -4.68 -16.13
C GLU A 206 8.03 -3.88 -14.82
N HIS A 207 9.22 -3.47 -14.39
CA HIS A 207 9.41 -2.60 -13.22
C HIS A 207 9.29 -1.14 -13.65
N ILE A 208 8.24 -0.45 -13.19
CA ILE A 208 7.99 0.96 -13.52
C ILE A 208 8.31 1.85 -12.31
N ASP A 209 9.26 2.76 -12.50
CA ASP A 209 9.61 3.78 -11.51
C ASP A 209 8.80 5.06 -11.73
N ASP A 210 7.71 5.23 -10.98
CA ASP A 210 6.88 6.44 -11.02
C ASP A 210 7.06 7.27 -9.75
N LYS A 211 7.74 8.41 -9.89
CA LYS A 211 8.02 9.33 -8.76
C LYS A 211 6.79 10.05 -8.23
N ARG A 212 5.64 9.98 -8.91
CA ARG A 212 4.36 10.50 -8.38
C ARG A 212 3.79 9.63 -7.26
N LEU A 213 4.35 8.43 -7.05
CA LEU A 213 3.96 7.50 -5.98
C LEU A 213 4.80 7.67 -4.71
N CYS A 214 5.64 8.71 -4.62
CA CYS A 214 6.48 8.98 -3.45
C CYS A 214 6.85 10.45 -3.26
N CYS A 215 5.90 11.36 -3.51
CA CYS A 215 6.15 12.77 -3.27
C CYS A 215 6.33 13.06 -1.78
N GLY A 216 7.13 14.08 -1.47
CA GLY A 216 7.14 14.67 -0.15
C GLY A 216 5.80 15.31 0.17
N THR A 217 5.48 15.41 1.46
CA THR A 217 4.39 16.28 1.93
C THR A 217 4.74 17.76 1.66
N PRO A 218 3.84 18.74 1.97
CA PRO A 218 4.10 20.15 1.75
C PRO A 218 5.51 20.62 2.16
N PRO A 219 6.21 21.38 1.30
CA PRO A 219 5.71 22.00 0.06
C PRO A 219 5.87 21.18 -1.23
N ASP A 220 6.47 19.98 -1.19
CA ASP A 220 6.87 19.25 -2.41
C ASP A 220 5.66 18.84 -3.28
N CYS A 221 4.64 18.24 -2.68
CA CYS A 221 3.40 17.87 -3.37
C CYS A 221 2.72 19.08 -4.07
N GLU A 222 2.79 20.27 -3.45
CA GLU A 222 2.14 21.49 -3.94
C GLU A 222 2.87 22.00 -5.17
N TRP A 223 4.19 22.10 -5.10
CA TRP A 223 5.01 22.52 -6.24
C TRP A 223 4.87 21.57 -7.43
N LYS A 224 4.81 20.26 -7.16
CA LYS A 224 4.57 19.26 -8.21
C LYS A 224 3.19 19.41 -8.83
N ALA A 225 2.15 19.64 -8.04
CA ALA A 225 0.80 19.90 -8.54
C ALA A 225 0.74 21.19 -9.40
N GLN A 226 1.38 22.28 -8.95
CA GLN A 226 1.50 23.53 -9.71
C GLN A 226 2.22 23.34 -11.05
N ALA A 227 3.19 22.44 -11.11
CA ALA A 227 3.89 22.06 -12.34
C ALA A 227 3.12 21.04 -13.21
N GLY A 228 1.86 20.72 -12.89
CA GLY A 228 1.04 19.76 -13.63
C GLY A 228 1.36 18.28 -13.35
N ASN A 229 2.24 17.99 -12.40
CA ASN A 229 2.65 16.65 -12.01
C ASN A 229 2.02 16.26 -10.67
N ILE A 230 0.69 16.22 -10.62
CA ILE A 230 -0.05 15.86 -9.41
C ILE A 230 0.45 14.50 -8.89
N CYS A 231 0.75 14.46 -7.60
CA CYS A 231 1.21 13.26 -6.92
C CYS A 231 0.04 12.33 -6.65
N ALA A 232 0.22 11.04 -6.92
CA ALA A 232 -0.74 10.01 -6.52
C ALA A 232 -0.56 9.62 -5.04
N ALA A 233 0.67 9.74 -4.50
CA ALA A 233 0.94 9.48 -3.09
C ALA A 233 1.92 10.51 -2.50
N SER A 234 1.66 10.94 -1.27
CA SER A 234 2.48 11.91 -0.53
C SER A 234 2.77 11.42 0.91
N PHE A 235 4.04 11.45 1.32
CA PHE A 235 4.48 11.05 2.67
C PHE A 235 5.84 11.65 3.05
N ASP A 236 6.23 11.54 4.34
CA ASP A 236 7.53 12.03 4.82
C ASP A 236 8.57 10.90 4.84
N TRP A 237 9.66 11.05 4.09
CA TRP A 237 10.77 10.08 4.08
C TRP A 237 11.35 9.83 5.47
N ARG A 238 11.42 10.88 6.32
CA ARG A 238 11.96 10.80 7.69
C ARG A 238 11.22 9.80 8.57
N CYS A 239 9.90 9.68 8.40
CA CYS A 239 9.06 8.79 9.20
C CYS A 239 8.66 7.52 8.45
N SER A 240 9.07 7.38 7.18
CA SER A 240 8.62 6.29 6.28
C SER A 240 7.10 6.24 6.16
N GLY A 241 6.48 7.43 6.09
CA GLY A 241 5.05 7.70 6.25
C GLY A 241 4.88 9.16 6.68
N ILE A 242 3.65 9.70 6.71
CA ILE A 242 3.41 11.04 7.25
C ILE A 242 3.69 11.02 8.76
N CYS A 243 4.63 11.86 9.22
CA CYS A 243 4.92 11.95 10.65
C CYS A 243 3.66 12.45 11.41
N ASN A 244 3.29 11.81 12.52
CA ASN A 244 2.06 12.10 13.29
C ASN A 244 0.80 12.12 12.40
N SER A 245 0.66 11.11 11.54
CA SER A 245 -0.39 11.02 10.53
C SER A 245 -1.81 11.11 11.08
N GLU A 246 -2.07 10.77 12.34
CA GLU A 246 -3.39 10.94 12.94
C GLU A 246 -3.89 12.39 12.93
N GLY A 247 -2.97 13.38 12.96
CA GLY A 247 -3.31 14.79 12.91
C GLY A 247 -2.85 15.47 11.61
N ARG A 248 -1.65 15.12 11.11
CA ARG A 248 -1.04 15.83 9.98
C ARG A 248 -1.61 15.46 8.62
N ILE A 249 -2.27 14.30 8.47
CA ILE A 249 -2.83 13.92 7.16
C ILE A 249 -3.90 14.91 6.69
N TRP A 250 -4.60 15.59 7.61
CA TRP A 250 -5.57 16.63 7.26
C TRP A 250 -4.90 17.84 6.62
N GLU A 251 -3.78 18.31 7.18
CA GLU A 251 -3.00 19.40 6.59
C GLU A 251 -2.47 19.02 5.20
N VAL A 252 -1.92 17.81 5.08
CA VAL A 252 -1.42 17.28 3.81
C VAL A 252 -2.55 17.19 2.79
N HIS A 253 -3.73 16.70 3.18
CA HIS A 253 -4.87 16.61 2.29
C HIS A 253 -5.32 17.98 1.78
N ASN A 254 -5.44 18.98 2.66
CA ASN A 254 -5.88 20.32 2.25
C ASN A 254 -4.94 21.01 1.24
N LYS A 255 -3.66 20.64 1.24
CA LYS A 255 -2.64 21.25 0.36
C LYS A 255 -2.32 20.41 -0.87
N CYS A 256 -2.32 19.08 -0.73
CA CYS A 256 -1.88 18.14 -1.76
C CYS A 256 -3.04 17.44 -2.49
N ALA A 257 -4.29 17.57 -2.04
CA ALA A 257 -5.40 16.86 -2.66
C ALA A 257 -5.62 17.27 -4.12
N GLU A 258 -5.94 16.29 -4.95
CA GLU A 258 -6.57 16.53 -6.23
C GLU A 258 -7.94 17.23 -6.04
N GLY A 259 -8.43 17.90 -7.08
CA GLY A 259 -9.70 18.62 -6.99
C GLY A 259 -10.87 17.69 -6.60
N GLU A 260 -11.83 18.17 -5.81
CA GLU A 260 -12.91 17.35 -5.23
C GLU A 260 -13.72 16.53 -6.27
N LYS A 261 -13.83 17.05 -7.50
CA LYS A 261 -14.55 16.39 -8.61
C LYS A 261 -13.66 15.48 -9.46
N ALA A 262 -12.34 15.46 -9.23
CA ALA A 262 -11.39 14.72 -10.05
C ALA A 262 -11.72 13.23 -10.08
N LEU A 263 -11.99 12.63 -8.91
CA LEU A 263 -12.33 11.21 -8.80
C LEU A 263 -13.62 10.84 -9.54
N TRP A 264 -14.63 11.70 -9.47
CA TRP A 264 -15.94 11.44 -10.06
C TRP A 264 -15.95 11.69 -11.57
N ASN A 265 -15.18 12.66 -12.04
CA ASN A 265 -15.06 13.00 -13.46
C ASN A 265 -14.04 12.12 -14.19
N ALA A 266 -13.13 11.45 -13.47
CA ALA A 266 -12.13 10.59 -14.08
C ALA A 266 -12.78 9.41 -14.82
N THR A 267 -12.22 9.10 -15.99
CA THR A 267 -12.48 7.87 -16.74
C THR A 267 -11.21 7.04 -16.69
N PHE A 268 -11.37 5.77 -16.32
CA PHE A 268 -10.28 4.81 -16.17
C PHE A 268 -10.36 3.78 -17.28
#